data_AF-A0AAE0UPL9-F1
#
_entry.id   AF-A0AAE0UPL9-F1
#
_cell.length_a   1.000
_cell.length_b   1.000
_cell.length_c   1.000
_cell.angle_alpha   90.00
_cell.angle_beta   90.00
_cell.angle_gamma   90.00
#
_symmetry.space_group_name_H-M   'P 1'
#
loop_
_entity.id
_entity.type
_entity.pdbx_description
1 polymer ?
#
loop_
_entity_poly.entity_id
_entity_poly.type
_entity_poly.pdbx_seq_one_letter_code
_entity_poly.pdbx_strand_id
1 'polypeptide(L)'
;MTADTLVIPLGILELIPALTKEEAQKAFCSFAKSECCYSSGPATDGVITNMEHFNTYRYRLETYTESRKMEWTTKPYEGQPLNAFTQIVPNPWEIQVQVPAMFTDTTKDIEVPNTASVKPCDTCSASGHCQCTKCHGSKSIQCSMCTGAGKGAEEKVCVNCNGAGKVKCPDCSGQGTIVCNTCKGKQKLLMYIKLIVEWKNNVDDYIVEQSSGLEKKHLDAVTGKKLFKDTKFMVYPLNGFPEHNLAEASERMVREHHSKFSQKSRIMQQQQSVELIPIAKVTYRWQEKDYVYFVYGIESKVKAVDYPATCCCTII
;
A
#
# COMPACT_ATOMS: atom_id res chain seq x y z
N MET A 1 38.42 -12.80 -0.86
CA MET A 1 37.19 -13.53 -1.18
C MET A 1 36.72 -12.99 -2.52
N THR A 2 36.82 -13.83 -3.53
CA THR A 2 36.74 -13.47 -4.95
C THR A 2 35.41 -12.80 -5.25
N ALA A 3 35.46 -11.61 -5.85
CA ALA A 3 34.30 -11.02 -6.50
C ALA A 3 33.83 -12.03 -7.54
N ASP A 4 32.63 -12.60 -7.35
CA ASP A 4 31.95 -13.32 -8.42
C ASP A 4 31.72 -12.28 -9.51
N THR A 5 32.60 -12.29 -10.52
CA THR A 5 32.45 -11.49 -11.72
C THR A 5 31.09 -11.84 -12.28
N LEU A 6 30.20 -10.85 -12.28
CA LEU A 6 28.88 -10.95 -12.89
C LEU A 6 29.13 -11.33 -14.36
N VAL A 7 28.98 -12.62 -14.70
CA VAL A 7 29.00 -13.09 -16.08
C VAL A 7 27.66 -12.67 -16.67
N ILE A 8 27.53 -11.37 -16.94
CA ILE A 8 26.53 -10.90 -17.88
C ILE A 8 27.12 -11.26 -19.24
N PRO A 9 26.54 -12.22 -19.99
CA PRO A 9 27.04 -12.50 -21.31
C PRO A 9 27.03 -11.19 -22.10
N LEU A 10 28.20 -10.80 -22.58
CA LEU A 10 28.49 -9.59 -23.35
C LEU A 10 27.63 -9.42 -24.63
N GLY A 11 26.71 -10.35 -24.91
CA GLY A 11 25.77 -10.33 -26.02
C GLY A 11 24.33 -9.87 -25.71
N ILE A 12 23.99 -9.42 -24.49
CA ILE A 12 22.60 -9.01 -24.16
C ILE A 12 22.22 -7.63 -24.76
N LEU A 13 23.20 -6.82 -25.18
CA LEU A 13 22.94 -5.54 -25.83
C LEU A 13 22.41 -5.67 -27.26
N GLU A 14 22.49 -6.85 -27.88
CA GLU A 14 21.90 -7.12 -29.18
C GLU A 14 20.59 -7.93 -29.02
N LEU A 15 19.52 -7.47 -29.68
CA LEU A 15 18.24 -8.16 -29.89
C LEU A 15 17.18 -8.07 -28.77
N ILE A 16 16.77 -6.84 -28.40
CA ILE A 16 15.31 -6.64 -28.30
C ILE A 16 14.84 -6.20 -29.68
N PRO A 17 13.94 -6.97 -30.33
CA PRO A 17 13.40 -6.55 -31.61
C PRO A 17 12.76 -5.18 -31.43
N ALA A 18 13.24 -4.21 -32.22
CA ALA A 18 12.66 -2.89 -32.26
C ALA A 18 11.18 -3.03 -32.64
N LEU A 19 10.31 -2.33 -31.90
CA LEU A 19 8.86 -2.28 -32.17
C LEU A 19 8.65 -1.97 -33.66
N THR A 20 7.88 -2.81 -34.36
CA THR A 20 7.63 -2.59 -35.79
C THR A 20 6.61 -1.46 -36.01
N LYS A 21 6.55 -0.93 -37.23
CA LYS A 21 5.58 0.12 -37.56
C LYS A 21 4.14 -0.37 -37.39
N GLU A 22 3.89 -1.64 -37.75
CA GLU A 22 2.58 -2.29 -37.64
C GLU A 22 2.17 -2.46 -36.18
N GLU A 23 3.10 -2.85 -35.31
CA GLU A 23 2.86 -2.98 -33.87
C GLU A 23 2.58 -1.62 -33.22
N ALA A 24 3.36 -0.59 -33.59
CA ALA A 24 3.14 0.77 -33.13
C ALA A 24 1.77 1.31 -33.55
N GLN A 25 1.41 1.14 -34.82
CA GLN A 25 0.11 1.57 -35.34
C GLN A 25 -1.04 0.81 -34.68
N LYS A 26 -0.90 -0.50 -34.47
CA LYS A 26 -1.90 -1.31 -33.76
C LYS A 26 -2.10 -0.83 -32.31
N ALA A 27 -1.02 -0.56 -31.58
CA ALA A 27 -1.10 -0.02 -30.23
C ALA A 27 -1.79 1.35 -30.22
N PHE A 28 -1.45 2.21 -31.18
CA PHE A 28 -2.04 3.55 -31.31
C PHE A 28 -3.54 3.50 -31.63
N CYS A 29 -3.97 2.59 -32.49
CA CYS A 29 -5.37 2.34 -32.79
C CYS A 29 -6.16 1.86 -31.57
N SER A 30 -5.60 0.94 -30.78
CA SER A 30 -6.22 0.48 -29.54
C SER A 30 -6.36 1.61 -28.53
N PHE A 31 -5.35 2.47 -28.40
CA PHE A 31 -5.37 3.64 -27.53
C PHE A 31 -6.43 4.67 -27.95
N ALA A 32 -6.52 5.02 -29.23
CA ALA A 32 -7.55 5.94 -29.72
C ALA A 32 -8.96 5.40 -29.47
N LYS A 33 -9.17 4.09 -29.53
CA LYS A 33 -10.47 3.45 -29.23
C LYS A 33 -10.82 3.45 -27.74
N SER A 34 -9.83 3.46 -26.84
CA SER A 34 -10.09 3.52 -25.40
C SER A 34 -10.45 4.91 -24.90
N GLU A 35 -10.09 5.96 -25.65
CA GLU A 35 -10.39 7.34 -25.32
C GLU A 35 -11.73 7.78 -25.93
N CYS A 36 -12.71 8.12 -25.09
CA CYS A 36 -14.08 8.39 -25.53
C CYS A 36 -14.21 9.56 -26.52
N CYS A 37 -13.24 10.47 -26.52
CA CYS A 37 -13.25 11.66 -27.35
C CYS A 37 -12.37 11.55 -28.60
N TYR A 38 -11.66 10.44 -28.82
CA TYR A 38 -10.70 10.38 -29.91
C TYR A 38 -11.36 9.73 -31.12
N SER A 39 -11.35 10.43 -32.26
CA SER A 39 -11.73 9.79 -33.52
C SER A 39 -10.64 8.80 -33.94
N SER A 40 -11.00 7.73 -34.67
CA SER A 40 -10.03 6.72 -35.08
C SER A 40 -9.12 7.14 -36.24
N GLY A 41 -9.53 8.15 -37.02
CA GLY A 41 -8.86 8.57 -38.27
C GLY A 41 -7.36 8.83 -38.12
N PRO A 42 -6.90 9.67 -37.16
CA PRO A 42 -5.47 9.92 -36.97
C PRO A 42 -4.65 8.66 -36.68
N ALA A 43 -5.23 7.66 -36.02
CA ALA A 43 -4.55 6.43 -35.68
C ALA A 43 -4.58 5.38 -36.80
N THR A 44 -5.66 5.32 -37.60
CA THR A 44 -5.80 4.35 -38.69
C THR A 44 -5.13 4.80 -39.97
N ASP A 45 -5.29 6.08 -40.32
CA ASP A 45 -4.97 6.60 -41.65
C ASP A 45 -3.72 7.51 -41.60
N GLY A 46 -3.23 7.83 -40.40
CA GLY A 46 -1.99 8.57 -40.18
C GLY A 46 -0.76 7.82 -40.70
N VAL A 47 0.14 8.54 -41.39
CA VAL A 47 1.35 7.94 -41.98
C VAL A 47 2.55 8.15 -41.07
N ILE A 48 3.16 7.07 -40.60
CA ILE A 48 4.38 7.13 -39.78
C ILE A 48 5.56 7.62 -40.63
N THR A 49 6.06 8.81 -40.30
CA THR A 49 7.18 9.47 -41.00
C THR A 49 8.53 9.14 -40.38
N ASN A 50 8.60 9.05 -39.04
CA ASN A 50 9.82 8.69 -38.33
C ASN A 50 9.50 7.84 -37.09
N MET A 51 10.42 6.95 -36.71
CA MET A 51 10.32 6.13 -35.50
C MET A 51 11.69 6.00 -34.84
N GLU A 52 11.84 6.60 -33.66
CA GLU A 52 13.06 6.60 -32.86
C GLU A 52 12.88 5.62 -31.69
N HIS A 53 13.81 4.69 -31.51
CA HIS A 53 13.77 3.73 -30.40
C HIS A 53 14.77 4.11 -29.31
N PHE A 54 14.30 4.06 -28.06
CA PHE A 54 15.09 4.30 -26.87
C PHE A 54 15.01 3.06 -25.97
N ASN A 55 16.17 2.66 -25.45
CA ASN A 55 16.38 1.47 -24.65
C ASN A 55 16.59 1.87 -23.18
N THR A 56 15.51 2.23 -22.49
CA THR A 56 15.60 2.77 -21.13
C THR A 56 15.81 1.64 -20.11
N TYR A 57 16.88 1.72 -19.32
CA TYR A 57 17.13 0.75 -18.25
C TYR A 57 16.48 1.19 -16.95
N ARG A 58 15.80 0.27 -16.26
CA ARG A 58 15.36 0.45 -14.88
C ARG A 58 16.10 -0.54 -13.98
N TYR A 59 16.81 0.00 -13.00
CA TYR A 59 17.38 -0.74 -11.89
C TYR A 59 16.45 -0.61 -10.67
N ARG A 60 16.11 -1.75 -10.07
CA ARG A 60 15.29 -1.81 -8.86
C ARG A 60 16.06 -2.49 -7.75
N LEU A 61 16.11 -1.85 -6.58
CA LEU A 61 16.64 -2.44 -5.35
C LEU A 61 15.52 -2.59 -4.32
N GLU A 62 15.32 -3.81 -3.88
CA GLU A 62 14.33 -4.20 -2.87
C GLU A 62 15.09 -4.67 -1.62
N THR A 63 14.85 -4.02 -0.49
CA THR A 63 15.44 -4.38 0.80
C THR A 63 14.36 -4.77 1.79
N TYR A 64 14.29 -6.06 2.08
CA TYR A 64 13.33 -6.63 3.00
C TYR A 64 13.87 -6.53 4.43
N THR A 65 13.12 -5.83 5.27
CA THR A 65 13.52 -5.52 6.64
C THR A 65 12.51 -6.03 7.65
N GLU A 66 13.00 -6.47 8.79
CA GLU A 66 12.19 -6.78 9.97
C GLU A 66 12.47 -5.75 11.06
N SER A 67 11.41 -5.14 11.60
CA SER A 67 11.46 -4.29 12.78
C SER A 67 10.57 -4.86 13.87
N ARG A 68 10.94 -4.63 15.13
CA ARG A 68 10.20 -5.11 16.31
C ARG A 68 10.00 -3.96 17.28
N LYS A 69 8.76 -3.76 17.74
CA LYS A 69 8.43 -2.82 18.82
C LYS A 69 7.57 -3.49 19.87
N MET A 70 7.68 -3.03 21.11
CA MET A 70 6.88 -3.52 22.24
C MET A 70 5.97 -2.42 22.75
N GLU A 71 4.71 -2.75 23.02
CA GLU A 71 3.75 -1.83 23.63
C GLU A 71 2.86 -2.56 24.65
N TRP A 72 2.50 -1.86 25.72
CA TRP A 72 1.52 -2.38 26.67
C TRP A 72 0.13 -2.36 26.06
N THR A 73 -0.61 -3.45 26.24
CA THR A 73 -2.00 -3.54 25.82
C THR A 73 -2.85 -4.28 26.84
N THR A 74 -4.17 -4.21 26.66
CA THR A 74 -5.15 -4.86 27.54
C THR A 74 -6.24 -5.53 26.73
N LYS A 75 -6.71 -6.69 27.19
CA LYS A 75 -7.92 -7.36 26.70
C LYS A 75 -8.80 -7.83 27.85
N PRO A 76 -10.11 -8.12 27.66
CA PRO A 76 -10.94 -8.74 28.68
C PRO A 76 -10.28 -10.00 29.26
N TYR A 77 -10.29 -10.15 30.58
CA TYR A 77 -9.79 -11.35 31.23
C TYR A 77 -10.83 -12.48 31.13
N GLU A 78 -10.45 -13.63 30.58
CA GLU A 78 -11.35 -14.77 30.36
C GLU A 78 -11.05 -15.96 31.28
N GLY A 79 -10.15 -15.79 32.26
CA GLY A 79 -9.73 -16.87 33.15
C GLY A 79 -8.49 -17.62 32.67
N GLN A 80 -7.69 -17.02 31.76
CA GLN A 80 -6.44 -17.61 31.32
C GLN A 80 -5.47 -17.79 32.50
N PRO A 81 -4.68 -18.87 32.54
CA PRO A 81 -3.66 -19.03 33.58
C PRO A 81 -2.65 -17.88 33.50
N LEU A 82 -2.33 -17.30 34.66
CA LEU A 82 -1.37 -16.21 34.75
C LEU A 82 0.02 -16.77 35.02
N ASN A 83 0.99 -16.37 34.21
CA ASN A 83 2.40 -16.69 34.35
C ASN A 83 3.26 -15.42 34.44
N ALA A 84 2.67 -14.29 34.83
CA ALA A 84 3.40 -13.04 35.02
C ALA A 84 4.60 -13.26 35.95
N PHE A 85 5.81 -12.97 35.43
CA PHE A 85 7.06 -12.97 36.18
C PHE A 85 7.45 -14.30 36.85
N THR A 86 6.83 -15.42 36.46
CA THR A 86 7.26 -16.76 36.91
C THR A 86 8.56 -17.19 36.24
N GLN A 87 8.87 -16.57 35.10
CA GLN A 87 10.07 -16.76 34.30
C GLN A 87 10.57 -15.41 33.77
N ILE A 88 11.81 -15.39 33.30
CA ILE A 88 12.43 -14.21 32.69
C ILE A 88 11.65 -13.84 31.42
N VAL A 89 11.40 -12.54 31.25
CA VAL A 89 10.79 -11.98 30.03
C VAL A 89 11.86 -12.01 28.93
N PRO A 90 11.61 -12.68 27.79
CA PRO A 90 12.60 -12.80 26.72
C PRO A 90 12.85 -11.44 26.04
N ASN A 91 14.05 -11.29 25.48
CA ASN A 91 14.35 -10.17 24.59
C ASN A 91 13.39 -10.21 23.36
N PRO A 92 12.98 -9.06 22.81
CA PRO A 92 12.13 -9.01 21.61
C PRO A 92 12.60 -9.91 20.47
N TRP A 93 13.90 -10.08 20.26
CA TRP A 93 14.49 -10.86 19.18
C TRP A 93 14.65 -12.36 19.49
N GLU A 94 14.55 -12.77 20.76
CA GLU A 94 14.55 -14.19 21.17
C GLU A 94 13.19 -14.85 20.91
N ILE A 95 12.12 -14.05 20.86
CA ILE A 95 10.76 -14.51 20.56
C ILE A 95 10.72 -15.03 19.12
N GLN A 96 10.46 -16.32 18.96
CA GLN A 96 10.37 -16.95 17.65
C GLN A 96 9.07 -16.56 16.96
N VAL A 97 9.20 -16.07 15.73
CA VAL A 97 8.07 -15.63 14.92
C VAL A 97 8.18 -16.23 13.53
N GLN A 98 7.06 -16.75 13.03
CA GLN A 98 6.97 -17.30 11.68
C GLN A 98 7.11 -16.17 10.66
N VAL A 99 8.25 -16.17 9.95
CA VAL A 99 8.56 -15.20 8.90
C VAL A 99 7.56 -15.40 7.74
N PRO A 100 6.88 -14.33 7.27
CA PRO A 100 5.96 -14.40 6.15
C PRO A 100 6.70 -14.60 4.82
N ALA A 101 5.97 -14.60 3.70
CA ALA A 101 6.57 -14.61 2.37
C ALA A 101 7.48 -13.38 2.18
N MET A 102 8.71 -13.62 1.72
CA MET A 102 9.70 -12.55 1.50
C MET A 102 9.18 -11.50 0.52
N PHE A 103 9.65 -10.26 0.69
CA PHE A 103 9.28 -9.10 -0.15
C PHE A 103 7.79 -8.72 -0.13
N THR A 104 7.05 -9.14 0.92
CA THR A 104 5.65 -8.75 1.15
C THR A 104 5.54 -8.00 2.48
N ASP A 105 4.89 -6.83 2.44
CA ASP A 105 4.61 -6.03 3.63
C ASP A 105 3.62 -6.76 4.53
N THR A 106 3.98 -6.94 5.80
CA THR A 106 3.15 -7.70 6.75
C THR A 106 3.43 -7.21 8.17
N THR A 107 2.41 -7.24 9.02
CA THR A 107 2.54 -6.95 10.45
C THR A 107 1.91 -8.09 11.24
N LYS A 108 2.57 -8.52 12.32
CA LYS A 108 2.04 -9.50 13.27
C LYS A 108 2.17 -9.02 14.69
N ASP A 109 1.11 -9.23 15.45
CA ASP A 109 0.99 -8.91 16.86
C ASP A 109 1.08 -10.19 17.68
N ILE A 110 2.00 -10.24 18.64
CA ILE A 110 2.28 -11.42 19.45
C ILE A 110 2.31 -11.01 20.92
N GLU A 111 1.67 -11.79 21.78
CA GLU A 111 1.76 -11.61 23.22
C GLU A 111 3.15 -12.05 23.72
N VAL A 112 3.85 -11.14 24.41
CA VAL A 112 5.18 -11.44 24.97
C VAL A 112 5.02 -12.41 26.15
N PRO A 113 5.69 -13.57 26.12
CA PRO A 113 5.61 -14.56 27.19
C PRO A 113 5.95 -13.97 28.57
N ASN A 114 5.29 -14.47 29.61
CA ASN A 114 5.55 -14.14 31.01
C ASN A 114 5.30 -12.68 31.42
N THR A 115 4.60 -11.90 30.58
CA THR A 115 4.24 -10.49 30.87
C THR A 115 2.78 -10.29 31.27
N ALA A 116 1.95 -11.33 31.14
CA ALA A 116 0.51 -11.26 31.33
C ALA A 116 0.11 -11.18 32.81
N SER A 117 -0.51 -10.08 33.21
CA SER A 117 -0.99 -9.81 34.56
C SER A 117 -2.45 -9.35 34.54
N VAL A 118 -3.16 -9.46 35.67
CA VAL A 118 -4.56 -9.03 35.76
C VAL A 118 -4.64 -7.72 36.53
N LYS A 119 -5.41 -6.78 35.98
CA LYS A 119 -5.79 -5.54 36.66
C LYS A 119 -7.31 -5.34 36.66
N PRO A 120 -7.87 -4.57 37.61
CA PRO A 120 -9.26 -4.14 37.52
C PRO A 120 -9.51 -3.35 36.23
N CYS A 121 -10.73 -3.42 35.71
CA CYS A 121 -11.11 -2.59 34.57
C CYS A 121 -11.26 -1.13 35.01
N ASP A 122 -10.37 -0.26 34.53
CA ASP A 122 -10.39 1.17 34.85
C ASP A 122 -11.66 1.85 34.31
N THR A 123 -12.10 1.49 33.09
CA THR A 123 -13.27 2.10 32.41
C THR A 123 -14.59 1.96 33.18
N CYS A 124 -14.78 0.85 33.91
CA CYS A 124 -15.98 0.63 34.73
C CYS A 124 -15.67 0.55 36.22
N SER A 125 -14.44 0.89 36.63
CA SER A 125 -13.98 0.74 38.02
C SER A 125 -14.33 -0.63 38.61
N ALA A 126 -14.06 -1.69 37.83
CA ALA A 126 -14.38 -3.08 38.15
C ALA A 126 -15.86 -3.43 38.41
N SER A 127 -16.82 -2.56 38.07
CA SER A 127 -18.26 -2.88 38.22
C SER A 127 -18.78 -3.83 37.14
N GLY A 128 -18.14 -3.85 35.97
CA GLY A 128 -18.58 -4.59 34.77
C GLY A 128 -19.60 -3.82 33.93
N HIS A 129 -20.12 -2.70 34.43
CA HIS A 129 -21.14 -1.89 33.78
C HIS A 129 -20.75 -0.40 33.79
N CYS A 130 -21.02 0.29 32.68
CA CYS A 130 -20.85 1.74 32.60
C CYS A 130 -22.22 2.41 32.69
N GLN A 131 -22.28 3.62 33.25
CA GLN A 131 -23.50 4.43 33.20
C GLN A 131 -23.88 4.65 31.73
N CYS A 132 -25.16 4.47 31.41
CA CYS A 132 -25.64 4.71 30.04
C CYS A 132 -25.45 6.19 29.71
N THR A 133 -24.67 6.48 28.67
CA THR A 133 -24.37 7.86 28.24
C THR A 133 -25.59 8.60 27.70
N LYS A 134 -26.56 7.88 27.12
CA LYS A 134 -27.77 8.47 26.54
C LYS A 134 -28.81 8.94 27.56
N CYS A 135 -28.95 8.21 28.68
CA CYS A 135 -29.90 8.59 29.74
C CYS A 135 -29.21 9.08 31.02
N HIS A 136 -27.87 9.09 31.07
CA HIS A 136 -27.10 9.41 32.27
C HIS A 136 -27.58 8.66 33.52
N GLY A 137 -27.93 7.38 33.38
CA GLY A 137 -28.42 6.57 34.50
C GLY A 137 -29.90 6.75 34.87
N SER A 138 -30.63 7.67 34.23
CA SER A 138 -32.04 7.95 34.54
C SER A 138 -33.03 6.89 34.05
N LYS A 139 -32.53 5.87 33.32
CA LYS A 139 -33.29 4.73 32.76
C LYS A 139 -34.30 5.11 31.67
N SER A 140 -34.60 6.39 31.50
CA SER A 140 -35.62 6.89 30.59
C SER A 140 -35.13 8.16 29.89
N ILE A 141 -35.56 8.37 28.66
CA ILE A 141 -35.29 9.60 27.92
C ILE A 141 -36.60 10.33 27.66
N GLN A 142 -36.52 11.64 27.50
CA GLN A 142 -37.66 12.46 27.11
C GLN A 142 -38.25 11.92 25.80
N CYS A 143 -39.58 11.75 25.78
CA CYS A 143 -40.25 11.29 24.57
C CYS A 143 -40.09 12.35 23.48
N SER A 144 -39.42 12.01 22.38
CA SER A 144 -39.20 12.92 21.25
C SER A 144 -40.52 13.34 20.59
N MET A 145 -41.52 12.46 20.58
CA MET A 145 -42.81 12.69 19.93
C MET A 145 -43.69 13.73 20.64
N CYS A 146 -43.57 13.87 21.96
CA CYS A 146 -44.32 14.88 22.74
C CYS A 146 -43.42 15.86 23.47
N THR A 147 -42.12 15.81 23.23
CA THR A 147 -41.11 16.64 23.90
C THR A 147 -41.28 16.69 25.43
N GLY A 148 -41.68 15.58 26.07
CA GLY A 148 -41.86 15.54 27.52
C GLY A 148 -43.26 15.94 28.03
N ALA A 149 -44.14 16.46 27.18
CA ALA A 149 -45.46 16.95 27.59
C ALA A 149 -46.47 15.84 27.93
N GLY A 150 -46.21 14.60 27.51
CA GLY A 150 -47.16 13.48 27.66
C GLY A 150 -48.38 13.57 26.74
N LYS A 151 -48.60 14.70 26.07
CA LYS A 151 -49.67 14.96 25.10
C LYS A 151 -49.11 15.29 23.70
N GLY A 152 -49.81 14.90 22.64
CA GLY A 152 -49.49 15.27 21.25
C GLY A 152 -50.04 16.64 20.84
N ALA A 153 -49.96 16.98 19.56
CA ALA A 153 -50.37 18.28 19.00
C ALA A 153 -51.87 18.62 19.18
N GLU A 154 -52.72 17.63 19.53
CA GLU A 154 -54.16 17.78 19.72
C GLU A 154 -54.60 17.50 21.18
N GLU A 155 -53.72 17.69 22.17
CA GLU A 155 -53.97 17.36 23.59
C GLU A 155 -54.26 15.86 23.90
N LYS A 156 -54.29 15.00 22.89
CA LYS A 156 -54.42 13.55 23.03
C LYS A 156 -53.22 12.96 23.74
N VAL A 157 -53.46 11.92 24.55
CA VAL A 157 -52.40 11.15 25.22
C VAL A 157 -51.40 10.64 24.18
N CYS A 158 -50.11 10.93 24.40
CA CYS A 158 -49.07 10.52 23.48
C CYS A 158 -48.92 8.99 23.49
N VAL A 159 -49.18 8.34 22.36
CA VAL A 159 -49.12 6.87 22.20
C VAL A 159 -47.72 6.32 22.44
N ASN A 160 -46.67 7.05 22.06
CA ASN A 160 -45.29 6.57 22.20
C ASN A 160 -44.81 6.48 23.66
N CYS A 161 -45.39 7.28 24.57
CA CYS A 161 -45.04 7.27 25.99
C CYS A 161 -46.22 6.98 26.93
N ASN A 162 -47.40 6.65 26.38
CA ASN A 162 -48.65 6.43 27.11
C ASN A 162 -48.94 7.52 28.16
N GLY A 163 -48.71 8.79 27.81
CA GLY A 163 -48.95 9.92 28.72
C GLY A 163 -47.83 10.22 29.72
N ALA A 164 -46.80 9.36 29.83
CA ALA A 164 -45.74 9.54 30.83
C ALA A 164 -44.72 10.64 30.51
N GLY A 165 -44.71 11.15 29.26
CA GLY A 165 -43.73 12.14 28.79
C GLY A 165 -42.30 11.60 28.61
N LYS A 166 -42.01 10.39 29.08
CA LYS A 166 -40.72 9.71 28.98
C LYS A 166 -40.89 8.32 28.41
N VAL A 167 -39.87 7.85 27.69
CA VAL A 167 -39.79 6.48 27.17
C VAL A 167 -38.58 5.78 27.77
N LYS A 168 -38.62 4.44 27.87
CA LYS A 168 -37.45 3.67 28.29
C LYS A 168 -36.28 4.00 27.37
N CYS A 169 -35.11 4.23 27.95
CA CYS A 169 -33.93 4.50 27.16
C CYS A 169 -33.63 3.26 26.29
N PRO A 170 -33.59 3.38 24.95
CA PRO A 170 -33.43 2.22 24.07
C PRO A 170 -32.05 1.56 24.26
N ASP A 171 -31.00 2.36 24.42
CA ASP A 171 -29.60 1.91 24.49
C ASP A 171 -29.28 1.06 25.73
N CYS A 172 -30.02 1.23 26.82
CA CYS A 172 -29.88 0.43 28.03
C CYS A 172 -31.15 -0.35 28.38
N SER A 173 -32.15 -0.32 27.50
CA SER A 173 -33.48 -0.93 27.70
C SER A 173 -34.11 -0.67 29.08
N GLY A 174 -33.92 0.52 29.64
CA GLY A 174 -34.42 0.88 30.98
C GLY A 174 -33.58 0.44 32.18
N GLN A 175 -32.38 -0.12 31.99
CA GLN A 175 -31.48 -0.49 33.10
C GLN A 175 -30.74 0.71 33.70
N GLY A 176 -30.46 1.74 32.90
CA GLY A 176 -29.67 2.92 33.30
C GLY A 176 -28.15 2.70 33.20
N THR A 177 -27.74 1.45 33.05
CA THR A 177 -26.36 1.02 32.84
C THR A 177 -26.25 0.17 31.57
N ILE A 178 -25.08 0.15 30.97
CA ILE A 178 -24.74 -0.72 29.82
C ILE A 178 -23.55 -1.59 30.19
N VAL A 179 -23.44 -2.78 29.59
CA VAL A 179 -22.26 -3.64 29.79
C VAL A 179 -21.01 -2.90 29.35
N CYS A 180 -19.95 -2.94 30.16
CA CYS A 180 -18.70 -2.25 29.85
C CYS A 180 -18.10 -2.81 28.56
N ASN A 181 -17.85 -1.93 27.57
CA ASN A 181 -17.29 -2.33 26.28
C ASN A 181 -15.83 -2.78 26.37
N THR A 182 -15.05 -2.27 27.32
CA THR A 182 -13.63 -2.58 27.50
C THR A 182 -13.42 -3.97 28.11
N CYS A 183 -14.12 -4.30 29.20
CA CYS A 183 -13.99 -5.60 29.87
C CYS A 183 -15.09 -6.60 29.51
N LYS A 184 -16.08 -6.22 28.68
CA LYS A 184 -17.22 -7.07 28.30
C LYS A 184 -17.95 -7.68 29.50
N GLY A 185 -18.14 -6.90 30.56
CA GLY A 185 -18.77 -7.35 31.81
C GLY A 185 -17.89 -8.18 32.75
N LYS A 186 -16.65 -8.53 32.37
CA LYS A 186 -15.74 -9.38 33.17
C LYS A 186 -15.10 -8.68 34.37
N GLN A 187 -15.27 -7.37 34.53
CA GLN A 187 -14.74 -6.53 35.62
C GLN A 187 -13.20 -6.41 35.68
N LYS A 188 -12.47 -7.33 35.03
CA LYS A 188 -11.02 -7.43 35.02
C LYS A 188 -10.48 -7.40 33.59
N LEU A 189 -9.27 -6.88 33.44
CA LEU A 189 -8.52 -6.86 32.20
C LEU A 189 -7.23 -7.65 32.37
N LEU A 190 -6.86 -8.41 31.34
CA LEU A 190 -5.53 -8.96 31.18
C LEU A 190 -4.65 -7.89 30.53
N MET A 191 -3.59 -7.49 31.22
CA MET A 191 -2.58 -6.54 30.76
C MET A 191 -1.30 -7.28 30.45
N TYR A 192 -0.74 -7.05 29.27
CA TYR A 192 0.47 -7.74 28.79
C TYR A 192 1.24 -6.85 27.82
N ILE A 193 2.51 -7.20 27.57
CA ILE A 193 3.29 -6.56 26.53
C ILE A 193 3.01 -7.27 25.21
N LYS A 194 2.67 -6.49 24.17
CA LYS A 194 2.48 -6.96 22.81
C LYS A 194 3.72 -6.62 21.99
N LEU A 195 4.33 -7.63 21.38
CA LEU A 195 5.36 -7.49 20.36
C LEU A 195 4.68 -7.28 19.01
N ILE A 196 4.96 -6.16 18.37
CA ILE A 196 4.56 -5.89 17.00
C ILE A 196 5.79 -6.11 16.13
N VAL A 197 5.72 -7.10 15.26
CA VAL A 197 6.75 -7.41 14.27
C VAL A 197 6.26 -6.92 12.91
N GLU A 198 7.01 -6.01 12.31
CA GLU A 198 6.73 -5.45 11.00
C GLU A 198 7.79 -5.94 10.02
N TRP A 199 7.34 -6.56 8.94
CA TRP A 199 8.16 -6.82 7.77
C TRP A 199 7.77 -5.86 6.67
N LYS A 200 8.78 -5.24 6.06
CA LYS A 200 8.60 -4.23 5.03
C LYS A 200 9.55 -4.44 3.87
N ASN A 201 9.03 -4.39 2.65
CA ASN A 201 9.80 -4.34 1.43
C ASN A 201 10.07 -2.89 1.03
N ASN A 202 11.30 -2.43 1.24
CA ASN A 202 11.70 -1.08 0.87
C ASN A 202 12.24 -1.11 -0.56
N VAL A 203 11.48 -0.52 -1.48
CA VAL A 203 11.77 -0.52 -2.92
C VAL A 203 12.21 0.87 -3.34
N ASP A 204 13.36 0.97 -3.99
CA ASP A 204 13.81 2.18 -4.68
C ASP A 204 14.19 1.82 -6.14
N ASP A 205 13.83 2.72 -7.06
CA ASP A 205 14.06 2.56 -8.50
C ASP A 205 14.96 3.68 -9.04
N TYR A 206 15.92 3.29 -9.89
CA TYR A 206 16.71 4.18 -10.72
C TYR A 206 16.44 3.91 -12.19
N ILE A 207 16.22 4.97 -12.96
CA ILE A 207 15.92 4.90 -14.39
C ILE A 207 16.98 5.72 -15.13
N VAL A 208 17.57 5.12 -16.16
CA VAL A 208 18.53 5.80 -17.04
C VAL A 208 17.75 6.65 -18.04
N GLU A 209 17.72 7.96 -17.84
CA GLU A 209 17.05 8.91 -18.74
C GLU A 209 17.80 8.99 -20.09
N GLN A 210 17.17 8.53 -21.16
CA GLN A 210 17.74 8.57 -22.52
C GLN A 210 17.20 9.73 -23.36
N SER A 211 16.66 10.78 -22.72
CA SER A 211 16.14 11.97 -23.39
C SER A 211 15.05 11.67 -24.44
N SER A 212 14.24 10.62 -24.22
CA SER A 212 13.11 10.30 -25.10
C SER A 212 12.05 11.39 -25.13
N GLY A 213 12.00 12.24 -24.08
CA GLY A 213 10.96 13.23 -23.87
C GLY A 213 9.73 12.67 -23.12
N LEU A 214 9.73 11.37 -22.79
CA LEU A 214 8.68 10.75 -21.99
C LEU A 214 8.98 10.92 -20.49
N GLU A 215 8.04 11.50 -19.74
CA GLU A 215 8.23 11.75 -18.31
C GLU A 215 8.31 10.44 -17.49
N LYS A 216 9.17 10.45 -16.45
CA LYS A 216 9.39 9.31 -15.52
C LYS A 216 8.09 8.67 -14.99
N LYS A 217 7.06 9.47 -14.69
CA LYS A 217 5.77 8.99 -14.17
C LYS A 217 5.11 7.92 -15.07
N HIS A 218 5.35 7.98 -16.37
CA HIS A 218 4.83 6.99 -17.32
C HIS A 218 5.62 5.68 -17.26
N LEU A 219 6.91 5.76 -16.97
CA LEU A 219 7.80 4.61 -16.83
C LEU A 219 7.51 3.82 -15.55
N ASP A 220 7.12 4.50 -14.47
CA ASP A 220 6.73 3.86 -13.21
C ASP A 220 5.49 2.95 -13.38
N ALA A 221 4.64 3.24 -14.37
CA ALA A 221 3.40 2.52 -14.63
C ALA A 221 3.52 1.34 -15.61
N VAL A 222 4.72 1.05 -16.12
CA VAL A 222 4.96 -0.05 -17.08
C VAL A 222 6.06 -0.99 -16.60
N THR A 223 6.14 -2.15 -17.23
CA THR A 223 7.21 -3.11 -17.01
C THR A 223 8.12 -3.25 -18.22
N GLY A 224 9.35 -3.68 -17.98
CA GLY A 224 10.37 -3.93 -18.98
C GLY A 224 10.66 -5.42 -19.14
N LYS A 225 11.47 -5.75 -20.16
CA LYS A 225 12.06 -7.08 -20.29
C LYS A 225 13.12 -7.24 -19.21
N LYS A 226 12.94 -8.19 -18.31
CA LYS A 226 13.94 -8.50 -17.27
C LYS A 226 15.23 -9.01 -17.91
N LEU A 227 16.33 -8.31 -17.65
CA LEU A 227 17.68 -8.67 -18.10
C LEU A 227 18.46 -9.37 -17.01
N PHE A 228 18.22 -8.96 -15.76
CA PHE A 228 18.94 -9.47 -14.60
C PHE A 228 18.02 -9.49 -13.38
N LYS A 229 18.20 -10.52 -12.54
CA LYS A 229 17.58 -10.61 -11.22
C LYS A 229 18.51 -11.41 -10.31
N ASP A 230 18.80 -10.87 -9.14
CA ASP A 230 19.57 -11.55 -8.11
C ASP A 230 18.94 -11.34 -6.74
N THR A 231 19.13 -12.30 -5.84
CA THR A 231 18.56 -12.29 -4.49
C THR A 231 19.56 -12.90 -3.53
N LYS A 232 20.00 -12.11 -2.55
CA LYS A 232 21.05 -12.44 -1.59
C LYS A 232 20.68 -11.87 -0.22
N PHE A 233 21.36 -12.30 0.84
CA PHE A 233 21.21 -11.66 2.15
C PHE A 233 21.53 -10.16 2.06
N MET A 234 22.66 -9.84 1.43
CA MET A 234 23.04 -8.52 0.96
C MET A 234 23.48 -8.65 -0.49
N VAL A 235 22.93 -7.83 -1.39
CA VAL A 235 23.31 -7.85 -2.80
C VAL A 235 24.59 -7.05 -3.03
N TYR A 236 25.37 -7.43 -4.03
CA TYR A 236 26.53 -6.66 -4.45
C TYR A 236 26.13 -5.65 -5.53
N PRO A 237 26.74 -4.45 -5.56
CA PRO A 237 26.62 -3.53 -6.68
C PRO A 237 26.95 -4.20 -8.02
N LEU A 238 26.33 -3.73 -9.09
CA LEU A 238 26.48 -4.27 -10.44
C LEU A 238 27.75 -3.74 -11.11
N ASN A 239 28.89 -3.94 -10.44
CA ASN A 239 30.20 -3.55 -10.93
C ASN A 239 30.49 -4.28 -12.26
N GLY A 240 30.77 -3.51 -13.31
CA GLY A 240 31.01 -4.04 -14.66
C GLY A 240 29.75 -4.20 -15.52
N PHE A 241 28.58 -3.73 -15.07
CA PHE A 241 27.42 -3.60 -15.94
C PHE A 241 27.74 -2.64 -17.12
N PRO A 242 27.36 -2.96 -18.37
CA PRO A 242 27.74 -2.15 -19.54
C PRO A 242 27.29 -0.69 -19.47
N GLU A 243 26.13 -0.42 -18.86
CA GLU A 243 25.61 0.93 -18.66
C GLU A 243 26.21 1.55 -17.38
N HIS A 244 27.11 2.52 -17.56
CA HIS A 244 27.88 3.14 -16.48
C HIS A 244 26.99 3.81 -15.42
N ASN A 245 26.00 4.59 -15.86
CA ASN A 245 25.11 5.30 -14.94
C ASN A 245 24.31 4.33 -14.06
N LEU A 246 23.96 3.16 -14.61
CA LEU A 246 23.29 2.10 -13.87
C LEU A 246 24.23 1.45 -12.84
N ALA A 247 25.48 1.18 -13.22
CA ALA A 247 26.47 0.62 -12.31
C ALA A 247 26.70 1.57 -11.10
N GLU A 248 26.93 2.85 -11.34
CA GLU A 248 27.08 3.86 -10.27
C GLU A 248 25.82 3.98 -9.40
N ALA A 249 24.64 3.99 -10.01
CA ALA A 249 23.39 4.03 -9.27
C ALA A 249 23.22 2.80 -8.37
N SER A 250 23.59 1.61 -8.85
CA SER A 250 23.54 0.38 -8.05
C SER A 250 24.45 0.46 -6.83
N GLU A 251 25.69 0.97 -6.98
CA GLU A 251 26.61 1.15 -5.86
C GLU A 251 26.05 2.12 -4.82
N ARG A 252 25.57 3.27 -5.30
CA ARG A 252 25.00 4.31 -4.44
C ARG A 252 23.78 3.79 -3.69
N MET A 253 22.82 3.16 -4.37
CA MET A 253 21.58 2.68 -3.76
C MET A 253 21.82 1.55 -2.76
N VAL A 254 22.71 0.60 -3.06
CA VAL A 254 23.07 -0.49 -2.12
C VAL A 254 23.67 0.11 -0.84
N ARG A 255 24.58 1.08 -0.96
CA ARG A 255 25.20 1.78 0.17
C ARG A 255 24.17 2.57 0.98
N GLU A 256 23.30 3.32 0.31
CA GLU A 256 22.23 4.12 0.93
C GLU A 256 21.25 3.23 1.71
N HIS A 257 20.78 2.12 1.12
CA HIS A 257 19.89 1.17 1.78
C HIS A 257 20.55 0.56 3.01
N HIS A 258 21.79 0.09 2.89
CA HIS A 258 22.53 -0.45 4.02
C HIS A 258 22.62 0.57 5.17
N SER A 259 23.01 1.81 4.87
CA SER A 259 23.11 2.86 5.90
C SER A 259 21.76 3.21 6.53
N LYS A 260 20.70 3.29 5.71
CA LYS A 260 19.35 3.72 6.13
C LYS A 260 18.64 2.67 6.99
N PHE A 261 18.78 1.39 6.63
CA PHE A 261 17.98 0.33 7.22
C PHE A 261 18.70 -0.43 8.32
N SER A 262 20.01 -0.66 8.23
CA SER A 262 20.77 -1.42 9.24
C SER A 262 20.75 -0.79 10.64
N GLN A 263 20.47 0.51 10.75
CA GLN A 263 20.41 1.22 12.04
C GLN A 263 19.06 1.05 12.76
N LYS A 264 17.97 0.79 12.02
CA LYS A 264 16.60 0.81 12.55
C LYS A 264 15.93 -0.55 12.54
N SER A 265 16.35 -1.42 11.63
CA SER A 265 15.72 -2.71 11.35
C SER A 265 16.77 -3.75 11.03
N ARG A 266 16.41 -5.02 11.18
CA ARG A 266 17.22 -6.12 10.69
C ARG A 266 16.97 -6.30 9.20
N ILE A 267 18.01 -6.16 8.37
CA ILE A 267 17.92 -6.55 6.96
C ILE A 267 17.86 -8.08 6.89
N MET A 268 16.80 -8.60 6.27
CA MET A 268 16.60 -10.04 6.12
C MET A 268 17.13 -10.54 4.78
N GLN A 269 16.83 -9.81 3.72
CA GLN A 269 17.22 -10.17 2.36
C GLN A 269 17.15 -8.93 1.46
N GLN A 270 17.97 -8.91 0.44
CA GLN A 270 17.90 -7.95 -0.65
C GLN A 270 17.66 -8.66 -1.97
N GLN A 271 16.91 -7.99 -2.85
CA GLN A 271 16.70 -8.40 -4.22
C GLN A 271 17.01 -7.21 -5.11
N GLN A 272 17.68 -7.48 -6.22
CA GLN A 272 17.94 -6.47 -7.22
C GLN A 272 17.56 -6.99 -8.59
N SER A 273 17.12 -6.09 -9.46
CA SER A 273 16.79 -6.43 -10.84
C SER A 273 17.11 -5.31 -11.79
N VAL A 274 17.42 -5.69 -13.03
CA VAL A 274 17.55 -4.76 -14.16
C VAL A 274 16.56 -5.21 -15.22
N GLU A 275 15.79 -4.26 -15.73
CA GLU A 275 14.92 -4.46 -16.88
C GLU A 275 15.13 -3.40 -17.94
N LEU A 276 14.86 -3.75 -19.19
CA LEU A 276 14.83 -2.83 -20.30
C LEU A 276 13.39 -2.46 -20.62
N ILE A 277 13.06 -1.18 -20.51
CA ILE A 277 11.79 -0.60 -20.91
C ILE A 277 11.97 -0.09 -22.34
N PRO A 278 11.39 -0.78 -23.35
CA PRO A 278 11.43 -0.29 -24.72
C PRO A 278 10.55 0.96 -24.83
N ILE A 279 11.04 1.98 -25.53
CA ILE A 279 10.29 3.18 -25.87
C ILE A 279 10.47 3.43 -27.36
N ALA A 280 9.36 3.59 -28.08
CA ALA A 280 9.35 4.06 -29.45
C ALA A 280 8.66 5.42 -29.51
N LYS A 281 9.39 6.45 -29.92
CA LYS A 281 8.85 7.77 -30.23
C LYS A 281 8.50 7.78 -31.72
N VAL A 282 7.20 7.90 -32.00
CA VAL A 282 6.68 7.82 -33.35
C VAL A 282 6.22 9.20 -33.79
N THR A 283 6.80 9.68 -34.88
CA THR A 283 6.33 10.88 -35.57
C THR A 283 5.46 10.43 -36.74
N TYR A 284 4.27 10.99 -36.85
CA TYR A 284 3.33 10.66 -37.92
C TYR A 284 2.69 11.92 -38.49
N ARG A 285 2.31 11.84 -39.76
CA ARG A 285 1.66 12.92 -40.49
C ARG A 285 0.17 12.63 -40.66
N TRP A 286 -0.65 13.62 -40.32
CA TRP A 286 -2.10 13.57 -40.48
C TRP A 286 -2.62 14.94 -40.94
N GLN A 287 -3.38 14.98 -42.03
CA GLN A 287 -3.91 16.23 -42.61
C GLN A 287 -2.83 17.33 -42.72
N GLU A 288 -1.69 16.99 -43.32
CA GLU A 288 -0.54 17.88 -43.55
C GLU A 288 0.17 18.42 -42.29
N LYS A 289 -0.20 17.96 -41.08
CA LYS A 289 0.46 18.31 -39.82
C LYS A 289 1.19 17.10 -39.24
N ASP A 290 2.31 17.36 -38.57
CA ASP A 290 3.11 16.35 -37.90
C ASP A 290 2.77 16.29 -36.41
N TYR A 291 2.62 15.07 -35.90
CA TYR A 291 2.24 14.77 -34.52
C TYR A 291 3.16 13.69 -33.95
N VAL A 292 3.21 13.62 -32.61
CA VAL A 292 4.06 12.67 -31.89
C VAL A 292 3.24 11.86 -30.89
N TYR A 293 3.50 10.55 -30.87
CA TYR A 293 3.09 9.68 -29.78
C TYR A 293 4.24 8.76 -29.38
N PHE A 294 4.14 8.22 -28.17
CA PHE A 294 5.07 7.25 -27.62
C PHE A 294 4.38 5.90 -27.48
N VAL A 295 5.09 4.82 -27.78
CA VAL A 295 4.74 3.46 -27.37
C VAL A 295 5.81 2.97 -26.41
N TYR A 296 5.44 2.53 -25.21
CA TYR A 296 6.40 2.22 -24.16
C TYR A 296 5.98 1.06 -23.27
N GLY A 297 6.98 0.38 -22.70
CA GLY A 297 6.79 -0.82 -21.88
C GLY A 297 6.49 -2.07 -22.71
N ILE A 298 6.59 -3.24 -22.08
CA ILE A 298 6.23 -4.51 -22.72
C ILE A 298 4.73 -4.65 -22.96
N GLU A 299 3.93 -3.85 -22.25
CA GLU A 299 2.49 -3.76 -22.42
C GLU A 299 2.09 -2.88 -23.62
N SER A 300 3.05 -2.27 -24.31
CA SER A 300 2.83 -1.34 -25.44
C SER A 300 1.84 -0.23 -25.10
N LYS A 301 2.00 0.40 -23.92
CA LYS A 301 1.20 1.56 -23.54
C LYS A 301 1.49 2.72 -24.46
N VAL A 302 0.48 3.54 -24.70
CA VAL A 302 0.58 4.68 -25.61
C VAL A 302 0.40 5.98 -24.87
N LYS A 303 1.21 6.98 -25.23
CA LYS A 303 1.02 8.36 -24.80
C LYS A 303 1.08 9.26 -26.03
N ALA A 304 -0.08 9.80 -26.42
CA ALA A 304 -0.13 10.89 -27.39
C ALA A 304 0.20 12.22 -26.71
N VAL A 305 1.03 13.05 -27.37
CA VAL A 305 1.35 14.40 -26.90
C VAL A 305 0.16 15.33 -27.21
N ASP A 306 -0.14 15.49 -28.50
CA ASP A 306 -1.20 16.36 -29.01
C ASP A 306 -2.08 15.60 -30.03
N TYR A 307 -3.07 14.84 -29.55
CA TYR A 307 -3.94 14.08 -30.45
C TYR A 307 -4.85 15.03 -31.26
N PRO A 308 -4.87 14.97 -32.61
CA PRO A 308 -5.47 16.04 -33.41
C PRO A 308 -6.99 16.03 -33.54
N ALA A 309 -7.63 14.87 -33.38
CA ALA A 309 -9.06 14.73 -33.64
C ALA A 309 -9.80 14.37 -32.35
N THR A 310 -9.78 15.31 -31.41
CA THR A 310 -10.51 15.24 -30.14
C THR A 310 -11.91 15.82 -30.29
N CYS A 311 -12.89 15.17 -29.67
CA CYS A 311 -14.24 15.69 -29.57
C CYS A 311 -14.27 16.93 -28.65
N CYS A 312 -15.01 17.97 -29.03
CA CYS A 312 -15.19 19.18 -28.22
C CYS A 312 -16.12 18.92 -27.02
N CYS A 313 -15.82 17.94 -26.18
CA CYS A 313 -16.50 17.80 -24.90
C CYS A 313 -15.90 18.83 -23.94
N THR A 314 -16.54 19.99 -23.86
CA THR A 314 -16.43 20.85 -22.69
C THR A 314 -16.92 20.04 -21.50
N ILE A 315 -16.00 19.71 -20.59
CA ILE A 315 -16.38 19.29 -19.23
C ILE A 315 -16.96 20.57 -18.62
N ILE A 316 -18.30 20.62 -18.52
CA ILE A 316 -19.03 21.63 -17.75
C ILE A 316 -18.89 21.31 -16.27
#